data_AF-A0A3D2G559-F1
#
_entry.id   AF-A0A3D2G559-F1
#
_cell.length_a   1.000
_cell.length_b   1.000
_cell.length_c   1.000
_cell.angle_alpha   90.00
_cell.angle_beta   90.00
_cell.angle_gamma   90.00
#
_symmetry.space_group_name_H-M   'P 1'
#
loop_
_entity.id
_entity.type
_entity.pdbx_description
1 polymer ?
#
loop_
_entity_poly.entity_id
_entity_poly.type
_entity_poly.pdbx_seq_one_letter_code
_entity_poly.pdbx_strand_id
1 'polypeptide(L)'
;DKKISNIQDILPLLEQVVQSGAKLLIIAEDIEGEALTTLIVNKLRGTFNVVAVKAPGYGDRRKAMLEDIAILTGGQVISDELGLDLKETTLEQCGRAKSVKVQKENTIIVDGEGDKDKIQARIAQIKKQVEETTSDFDREKLQERLAKLAGGVAVIRVGAATETEMKEAKLRMEDALNA
;
A
#
# COMPACT_ATOMS: atom_id res chain seq x y z
N ASP A 1 -12.08 -1.28 -1.37
CA ASP A 1 -12.17 -0.33 -2.50
C ASP A 1 -13.14 0.84 -2.26
N LYS A 2 -13.89 0.84 -1.15
CA LYS A 2 -14.81 1.89 -0.71
C LYS A 2 -14.16 3.16 -0.16
N LYS A 3 -14.98 4.21 -0.05
CA LYS A 3 -14.74 5.36 0.83
C LYS A 3 -14.98 4.98 2.29
N ILE A 4 -14.16 5.53 3.19
CA ILE A 4 -14.28 5.35 4.64
C ILE A 4 -14.62 6.70 5.25
N SER A 5 -15.89 6.87 5.64
CA SER A 5 -16.39 8.09 6.30
C SER A 5 -16.77 7.86 7.75
N ASN A 6 -17.18 6.62 8.10
CA ASN A 6 -17.59 6.23 9.44
C ASN A 6 -16.50 5.40 10.12
N ILE A 7 -16.10 5.80 11.32
CA ILE A 7 -15.10 5.08 12.11
C ILE A 7 -15.56 3.69 12.54
N GLN A 8 -16.87 3.51 12.75
CA GLN A 8 -17.47 2.24 13.17
C GLN A 8 -17.23 1.11 12.17
N ASP A 9 -16.99 1.44 10.90
CA ASP A 9 -16.74 0.45 9.85
C ASP A 9 -15.33 -0.17 9.97
N ILE A 10 -14.38 0.55 10.58
CA ILE A 10 -12.98 0.09 10.74
C ILE A 10 -12.57 -0.13 12.18
N LEU A 11 -13.41 0.25 13.15
CA LEU A 11 -13.11 0.14 14.58
C LEU A 11 -12.73 -1.29 15.01
N PRO A 12 -13.45 -2.36 14.58
CA PRO A 12 -13.08 -3.73 14.95
C PRO A 12 -11.67 -4.13 14.47
N LEU A 13 -11.27 -3.65 13.29
CA LEU A 13 -9.93 -3.91 12.75
C LEU A 13 -8.86 -3.08 13.48
N LEU A 14 -9.15 -1.82 13.80
CA LEU A 14 -8.22 -0.96 14.54
C LEU A 14 -7.92 -1.52 15.92
N GLU A 15 -8.91 -2.06 16.62
CA GLU A 15 -8.72 -2.71 17.92
C GLU A 15 -7.78 -3.92 17.82
N GLN A 16 -7.97 -4.79 16.82
CA GLN A 16 -7.09 -5.93 16.57
C GLN A 16 -5.65 -5.48 16.27
N VAL A 17 -5.48 -4.45 15.45
CA VAL A 17 -4.16 -3.89 15.12
C VAL A 17 -3.47 -3.35 16.36
N VAL A 18 -4.18 -2.60 17.21
CA VAL A 18 -3.61 -2.06 18.47
C VAL A 18 -3.15 -3.17 19.39
N GLN A 19 -3.96 -4.21 19.57
CA GLN A 19 -3.60 -5.36 20.39
C GLN A 19 -2.33 -6.06 19.88
N SER A 20 -2.14 -6.11 18.56
CA SER A 20 -0.92 -6.66 17.95
C SER A 20 0.31 -5.75 18.06
N GLY A 21 0.14 -4.47 18.44
CA GLY A 21 1.20 -3.46 18.44
C GLY A 21 1.73 -3.09 17.05
N ALA A 22 1.05 -3.55 15.98
CA ALA A 22 1.47 -3.32 14.60
C ALA A 22 1.19 -1.89 14.12
N LYS A 23 1.82 -1.53 13.00
CA LYS A 23 1.55 -0.29 12.27
C LYS A 23 0.59 -0.59 11.14
N LEU A 24 -0.34 0.32 10.85
CA LEU A 24 -1.36 0.13 9.81
C LEU A 24 -1.22 1.18 8.70
N LEU A 25 -1.23 0.70 7.45
CA LEU A 25 -1.47 1.53 6.28
C LEU A 25 -2.88 1.24 5.77
N ILE A 26 -3.72 2.27 5.66
CA ILE A 26 -5.05 2.17 5.06
C ILE A 26 -4.97 2.73 3.62
N ILE A 27 -5.38 1.92 2.64
CA ILE A 27 -5.51 2.33 1.23
C ILE A 27 -6.97 2.17 0.84
N ALA A 28 -7.66 3.30 0.64
CA ALA A 28 -9.11 3.34 0.36
C ALA A 28 -9.40 4.32 -0.78
N GLU A 29 -10.60 4.28 -1.39
CA GLU A 29 -10.97 5.28 -2.41
C GLU A 29 -10.83 6.70 -1.86
N ASP A 30 -11.35 6.92 -0.65
CA ASP A 30 -11.14 8.13 0.12
C ASP A 30 -11.27 7.84 1.62
N ILE A 31 -10.68 8.70 2.44
CA ILE A 31 -10.89 8.70 3.90
C ILE A 31 -11.33 10.10 4.29
N GLU A 32 -12.57 10.24 4.75
CA GLU A 32 -13.19 11.55 4.99
C GLU A 32 -14.03 11.58 6.29
N GLY A 33 -14.58 12.75 6.61
CA GLY A 33 -15.51 12.92 7.72
C GLY A 33 -14.95 12.57 9.11
N GLU A 34 -15.77 11.87 9.90
CA GLU A 34 -15.45 11.49 11.27
C GLU A 34 -14.32 10.47 11.33
N ALA A 35 -14.26 9.54 10.38
CA ALA A 35 -13.19 8.53 10.31
C ALA A 35 -11.81 9.20 10.23
N LEU A 36 -11.63 10.16 9.32
CA LEU A 36 -10.36 10.88 9.18
C LEU A 36 -9.98 11.62 10.46
N THR A 37 -10.93 12.35 11.04
CA THR A 37 -10.70 13.14 12.26
C THR A 37 -10.28 12.23 13.43
N THR A 38 -10.95 11.09 13.58
CA THR A 38 -10.67 10.12 14.65
C THR A 38 -9.30 9.46 14.48
N LEU A 39 -8.91 9.11 13.25
CA LEU A 39 -7.58 8.57 12.95
C LEU A 39 -6.49 9.58 13.30
N ILE A 40 -6.66 10.85 12.95
CA ILE A 40 -5.69 11.92 13.25
C ILE A 40 -5.53 12.10 14.76
N VAL A 41 -6.63 12.25 15.49
CA VAL A 41 -6.60 12.47 16.95
C VAL A 41 -5.91 11.31 17.66
N ASN A 42 -6.24 10.08 17.30
CA ASN A 42 -5.63 8.90 17.91
C ASN A 42 -4.16 8.69 17.49
N LYS A 43 -3.79 9.10 16.27
CA LYS A 43 -2.39 9.11 15.84
C LYS A 43 -1.55 10.08 16.64
N LEU A 44 -2.06 11.29 16.92
CA LEU A 44 -1.38 12.30 17.75
C LEU A 44 -1.27 11.86 19.21
N ARG A 45 -2.28 11.15 19.73
CA ARG A 45 -2.26 10.58 21.10
C ARG A 45 -1.38 9.35 21.23
N GLY A 46 -0.90 8.77 20.12
CA GLY A 46 -0.11 7.55 20.11
C GLY A 46 -0.92 6.26 20.27
N THR A 47 -2.25 6.33 20.31
CA THR A 47 -3.13 5.16 20.41
C THR A 47 -3.08 4.30 19.14
N PHE A 48 -3.11 4.95 17.96
CA PHE A 48 -3.04 4.27 16.68
C PHE A 48 -1.76 4.66 15.93
N ASN A 49 -0.97 3.68 15.52
CA ASN A 49 0.13 3.94 14.58
C ASN A 49 -0.33 3.70 13.15
N VAL A 50 -1.17 4.61 12.65
CA VAL A 50 -1.85 4.50 11.36
C VAL A 50 -1.44 5.61 10.39
N VAL A 51 -1.41 5.28 9.10
CA VAL A 51 -1.35 6.23 7.99
C VAL A 51 -2.42 5.84 6.98
N ALA A 52 -3.14 6.82 6.43
CA ALA A 52 -4.17 6.58 5.44
C ALA A 52 -3.83 7.33 4.15
N VAL A 53 -3.98 6.66 3.01
CA VAL A 53 -3.70 7.21 1.67
C VAL A 53 -4.84 6.85 0.72
N LYS A 54 -5.05 7.69 -0.30
CA LYS A 54 -6.01 7.39 -1.36
C LYS A 54 -5.46 6.28 -2.25
N ALA A 55 -6.37 5.42 -2.71
CA ALA A 55 -6.06 4.35 -3.62
C ALA A 55 -5.61 4.92 -4.98
N PRO A 56 -4.64 4.27 -5.65
CA PRO A 56 -4.16 4.73 -6.95
C PRO A 56 -5.20 4.47 -8.05
N GLY A 57 -5.22 5.32 -9.05
CA GLY A 57 -6.10 5.19 -10.21
C GLY A 57 -7.58 5.48 -9.91
N TYR A 58 -8.44 5.16 -10.87
CA TYR A 58 -9.89 5.37 -10.79
C TYR A 58 -10.64 4.24 -11.49
N GLY A 59 -11.93 4.07 -11.16
CA GLY A 59 -12.80 3.05 -11.75
C GLY A 59 -12.21 1.64 -11.65
N ASP A 60 -12.34 0.84 -12.71
CA ASP A 60 -11.83 -0.54 -12.74
C ASP A 60 -10.32 -0.63 -12.60
N ARG A 61 -9.58 0.41 -13.00
CA ARG A 61 -8.13 0.45 -12.82
C ARG A 61 -7.75 0.55 -11.35
N ARG A 62 -8.53 1.28 -10.54
CA ARG A 62 -8.31 1.33 -9.08
C ARG A 62 -8.47 -0.06 -8.47
N LYS A 63 -9.54 -0.78 -8.85
CA LYS A 63 -9.76 -2.16 -8.38
C LYS A 63 -8.61 -3.07 -8.78
N ALA A 64 -8.19 -3.01 -10.04
CA ALA A 64 -7.07 -3.81 -10.54
C ALA A 64 -5.74 -3.48 -9.84
N MET A 65 -5.47 -2.21 -9.54
CA MET A 65 -4.26 -1.79 -8.81
C MET A 65 -4.32 -2.12 -7.32
N LEU A 66 -5.49 -2.06 -6.68
CA LEU A 66 -5.67 -2.54 -5.31
C LEU A 66 -5.43 -4.05 -5.23
N GLU A 67 -5.90 -4.80 -6.21
CA GLU A 67 -5.62 -6.24 -6.33
C GLU A 67 -4.12 -6.51 -6.50
N ASP A 68 -3.42 -5.71 -7.31
CA ASP A 68 -1.96 -5.81 -7.45
C ASP A 68 -1.25 -5.60 -6.10
N ILE A 69 -1.68 -4.59 -5.33
CA ILE A 69 -1.13 -4.32 -3.99
C ILE A 69 -1.46 -5.45 -3.02
N ALA A 70 -2.68 -5.99 -3.05
CA ALA A 70 -3.10 -7.11 -2.21
C ALA A 70 -2.25 -8.34 -2.50
N ILE A 71 -2.07 -8.71 -3.77
CA ILE A 71 -1.22 -9.83 -4.19
C ILE A 71 0.24 -9.61 -3.75
N LEU A 72 0.78 -8.40 -3.94
CA LEU A 72 2.15 -8.05 -3.55
C LEU A 72 2.38 -8.18 -2.03
N THR A 73 1.38 -7.82 -1.23
CA THR A 73 1.48 -7.80 0.23
C THR A 73 0.91 -9.06 0.90
N GLY A 74 0.30 -9.97 0.13
CA GLY A 74 -0.37 -11.16 0.65
C GLY A 74 -1.72 -10.87 1.32
N GLY A 75 -2.28 -9.67 1.15
CA GLY A 75 -3.60 -9.30 1.69
C GLY A 75 -4.75 -9.64 0.75
N GLN A 76 -5.95 -9.24 1.16
CA GLN A 76 -7.18 -9.35 0.36
C GLN A 76 -7.83 -7.97 0.21
N VAL A 77 -8.26 -7.63 -1.01
CA VAL A 77 -9.04 -6.41 -1.23
C VAL A 77 -10.44 -6.60 -0.66
N ILE A 78 -10.81 -5.75 0.30
CA ILE A 78 -12.17 -5.71 0.84
C ILE A 78 -13.05 -4.92 -0.13
N SER A 79 -14.04 -5.62 -0.72
CA SER A 79 -14.99 -5.08 -1.69
C SER A 79 -16.36 -5.73 -1.50
N ASP A 80 -17.42 -4.91 -1.53
CA ASP A 80 -18.81 -5.36 -1.46
C ASP A 80 -19.18 -6.25 -2.64
N GLU A 81 -18.57 -6.01 -3.81
CA GLU A 81 -18.83 -6.80 -5.01
C GLU A 81 -18.40 -8.27 -4.82
N LEU A 82 -17.45 -8.50 -3.91
CA LEU A 82 -16.99 -9.83 -3.50
C LEU A 82 -17.72 -10.33 -2.23
N GLY A 83 -18.72 -9.59 -1.73
CA GLY A 83 -19.48 -9.91 -0.53
C GLY A 83 -18.71 -9.74 0.78
N LEU A 84 -17.63 -8.93 0.78
CA LEU A 84 -16.82 -8.69 1.97
C LEU A 84 -17.21 -7.38 2.65
N ASP A 85 -17.47 -7.44 3.96
CA ASP A 85 -17.69 -6.25 4.79
C ASP A 85 -16.40 -5.80 5.49
N LEU A 86 -16.19 -4.49 5.52
CA LEU A 86 -15.08 -3.86 6.24
C LEU A 86 -15.15 -4.11 7.74
N LYS A 87 -16.36 -4.20 8.30
CA LYS A 87 -16.59 -4.49 9.74
C LYS A 87 -16.15 -5.89 10.15
N GLU A 88 -16.24 -6.84 9.22
CA GLU A 88 -15.91 -8.25 9.44
C GLU A 88 -14.47 -8.56 9.06
N THR A 89 -13.70 -7.56 8.64
CA THR A 89 -12.31 -7.75 8.22
C THR A 89 -11.42 -8.18 9.38
N THR A 90 -10.59 -9.18 9.13
CA THR A 90 -9.66 -9.74 10.10
C THR A 90 -8.21 -9.37 9.79
N LEU A 91 -7.30 -9.55 10.76
CA LEU A 91 -5.86 -9.36 10.55
C LEU A 91 -5.26 -10.28 9.49
N GLU A 92 -5.86 -11.45 9.24
CA GLU A 92 -5.39 -12.40 8.23
C GLU A 92 -5.61 -11.89 6.80
N GLN A 93 -6.61 -11.03 6.60
CA GLN A 93 -6.91 -10.41 5.31
C GLN A 93 -6.05 -9.16 5.06
N CYS A 94 -5.32 -8.69 6.08
CA CYS A 94 -4.43 -7.54 5.95
C CYS A 94 -3.10 -7.94 5.31
N GLY A 95 -2.70 -7.19 4.29
CA GLY A 95 -1.38 -7.34 3.68
C GLY A 95 -0.24 -6.98 4.63
N ARG A 96 0.91 -7.61 4.44
CA ARG A 96 2.14 -7.36 5.19
C ARG A 96 3.26 -6.87 4.28
N ALA A 97 4.07 -5.99 4.82
CA ALA A 97 5.27 -5.48 4.18
C ALA A 97 6.29 -5.10 5.24
N LYS A 98 7.58 -5.19 4.88
CA LYS A 98 8.69 -4.85 5.78
C LYS A 98 8.74 -3.38 6.13
N SER A 99 8.46 -2.51 5.15
CA SER A 99 8.38 -1.07 5.39
C SER A 99 7.50 -0.36 4.37
N VAL A 100 6.89 0.74 4.81
CA VAL A 100 6.09 1.63 3.98
C VAL A 100 6.58 3.06 4.22
N LYS A 101 6.87 3.79 3.14
CA LYS A 101 7.20 5.22 3.17
C LYS A 101 6.09 6.01 2.48
N VAL A 102 5.46 6.91 3.22
CA VAL A 102 4.41 7.80 2.71
C VAL A 102 4.95 9.22 2.68
N GLN A 103 4.86 9.86 1.51
CA GLN A 103 5.22 11.24 1.24
C GLN A 103 3.97 11.99 0.76
N LYS A 104 4.09 13.30 0.55
CA LYS A 104 2.98 14.16 0.10
C LYS A 104 2.29 13.63 -1.18
N GLU A 105 3.08 13.11 -2.11
CA GLU A 105 2.60 12.70 -3.45
C GLU A 105 2.77 11.20 -3.72
N ASN A 106 3.64 10.52 -2.95
CA ASN A 106 4.06 9.15 -3.25
C ASN A 106 3.89 8.23 -2.04
N THR A 107 3.52 6.98 -2.28
CA THR A 107 3.55 5.89 -1.30
C THR A 107 4.36 4.73 -1.85
N ILE A 108 5.36 4.29 -1.09
CA ILE A 108 6.29 3.24 -1.47
C ILE A 108 6.15 2.08 -0.47
N ILE A 109 5.79 0.91 -0.96
CA ILE A 109 5.71 -0.33 -0.20
C ILE A 109 6.94 -1.17 -0.55
N VAL A 110 7.69 -1.61 0.46
CA VAL A 110 8.98 -2.30 0.28
C VAL A 110 8.91 -3.68 0.92
N ASP A 111 9.39 -4.69 0.19
CA ASP A 111 9.39 -6.10 0.58
C ASP A 111 8.00 -6.53 1.11
N GLY A 112 7.01 -6.58 0.22
CA GLY A 112 5.70 -7.17 0.53
C GLY A 112 5.83 -8.68 0.77
N GLU A 113 5.04 -9.24 1.70
CA GLU A 113 5.09 -10.66 2.08
C GLU A 113 4.11 -11.52 1.26
N GLY A 114 3.80 -11.10 0.03
CA GLY A 114 2.95 -11.82 -0.90
C GLY A 114 3.58 -13.12 -1.42
N ASP A 115 2.72 -14.06 -1.80
CA ASP A 115 3.12 -15.33 -2.42
C ASP A 115 3.75 -15.08 -3.79
N LYS A 116 4.98 -15.56 -3.98
CA LYS A 116 5.75 -15.40 -5.21
C LYS A 116 5.02 -15.99 -6.42
N ASP A 117 4.34 -17.11 -6.25
CA ASP A 117 3.66 -17.77 -7.37
C ASP A 117 2.44 -16.94 -7.82
N LYS A 118 1.71 -16.37 -6.86
CA LYS A 118 0.60 -15.44 -7.16
C LYS A 118 1.09 -14.16 -7.83
N ILE A 119 2.23 -13.61 -7.38
CA ILE A 119 2.84 -12.42 -8.00
C ILE A 119 3.26 -12.74 -9.44
N GLN A 120 3.93 -13.88 -9.69
CA GLN A 120 4.32 -14.28 -11.05
C GLN A 120 3.11 -14.53 -11.95
N ALA A 121 2.07 -15.19 -11.43
CA ALA A 121 0.81 -15.38 -12.16
C ALA A 121 0.17 -14.03 -12.54
N ARG A 122 0.17 -13.07 -11.60
CA ARG A 122 -0.35 -11.72 -11.85
C ARG A 122 0.46 -10.96 -12.91
N ILE A 123 1.79 -11.05 -12.84
CA ILE A 123 2.70 -10.48 -13.84
C ILE A 123 2.41 -11.09 -15.23
N ALA A 124 2.26 -12.41 -15.33
CA ALA A 124 1.96 -13.09 -16.58
C ALA A 124 0.59 -12.67 -17.14
N GLN A 125 -0.42 -12.53 -16.28
CA GLN A 125 -1.74 -12.04 -16.68
C GLN A 125 -1.66 -10.64 -17.30
N ILE A 126 -0.94 -9.70 -16.66
CA ILE A 126 -0.80 -8.33 -17.17
C ILE A 126 0.00 -8.31 -18.47
N LYS A 127 1.06 -9.12 -18.60
CA LYS A 127 1.82 -9.25 -19.87
C LYS A 127 0.92 -9.67 -21.03
N LYS A 128 0.04 -10.65 -20.81
CA LYS A 128 -0.92 -11.09 -21.83
C LYS A 128 -1.88 -9.96 -22.22
N GLN A 129 -2.37 -9.20 -21.25
CA GLN A 129 -3.25 -8.04 -21.50
C GLN A 129 -2.53 -6.94 -22.31
N VAL A 130 -1.23 -6.73 -22.08
CA VAL A 130 -0.40 -5.79 -22.85
C VAL A 130 -0.30 -6.20 -24.33
N GLU A 131 -0.23 -7.50 -24.60
CA GLU A 131 -0.15 -8.05 -25.97
C GLU A 131 -1.50 -8.02 -26.68
N GLU A 132 -2.59 -8.29 -25.96
CA GLU A 132 -3.95 -8.32 -26.51
C GLU A 132 -4.53 -6.92 -26.76
N THR A 133 -4.05 -5.87 -26.08
CA THR A 133 -4.58 -4.52 -26.26
C THR A 133 -4.09 -3.84 -27.55
N THR A 134 -5.05 -3.23 -28.25
CA THR A 134 -4.81 -2.41 -29.45
C THR A 134 -4.73 -0.92 -29.14
N SER A 135 -4.94 -0.52 -27.88
CA SER A 135 -4.93 0.87 -27.42
C SER A 135 -3.56 1.20 -26.83
N ASP A 136 -2.84 2.15 -27.44
CA ASP A 136 -1.53 2.58 -26.94
C ASP A 136 -1.61 3.15 -25.52
N PHE A 137 -2.71 3.86 -25.20
CA PHE A 137 -2.96 4.37 -23.86
C PHE A 137 -3.09 3.24 -22.83
N ASP A 138 -3.85 2.19 -23.14
CA ASP A 138 -4.02 1.06 -22.22
C ASP A 138 -2.74 0.25 -22.10
N ARG A 139 -2.00 0.11 -23.21
CA ARG A 139 -0.67 -0.51 -23.23
C ARG A 139 0.29 0.18 -22.27
N GLU A 140 0.39 1.51 -22.33
CA GLU A 140 1.24 2.30 -21.43
C GLU A 140 0.85 2.08 -19.96
N LYS A 141 -0.46 2.13 -19.64
CA LYS A 141 -0.91 1.97 -18.25
C LYS A 141 -0.77 0.56 -17.71
N LEU A 142 -0.91 -0.46 -18.55
CA LEU A 142 -0.61 -1.84 -18.18
C LEU A 142 0.90 -2.04 -17.98
N GLN A 143 1.74 -1.41 -18.81
CA GLN A 143 3.20 -1.43 -18.62
C GLN A 143 3.63 -0.78 -17.32
N GLU A 144 3.03 0.35 -16.91
CA GLU A 144 3.30 0.97 -15.60
C GLU A 144 2.98 0.02 -14.44
N ARG A 145 1.84 -0.69 -14.51
CA ARG A 145 1.46 -1.67 -13.48
C ARG A 145 2.42 -2.85 -13.46
N LEU A 146 2.76 -3.38 -14.63
CA LEU A 146 3.72 -4.46 -14.79
C LEU A 146 5.08 -4.06 -14.21
N ALA A 147 5.55 -2.85 -14.50
CA ALA A 147 6.81 -2.34 -13.99
C ALA A 147 6.81 -2.22 -12.47
N LYS A 148 5.68 -1.86 -11.83
CA LYS A 148 5.58 -1.82 -10.36
C LYS A 148 5.57 -3.19 -9.70
N LEU A 149 5.05 -4.22 -10.36
CA LEU A 149 5.03 -5.59 -9.84
C LEU A 149 6.32 -6.36 -10.13
N ALA A 150 6.90 -6.17 -11.31
CA ALA A 150 8.12 -6.84 -11.74
C ALA A 150 9.39 -6.08 -11.32
N GLY A 151 9.30 -4.75 -11.22
CA GLY A 151 10.38 -3.87 -10.78
C GLY A 151 10.54 -3.96 -9.28
N GLY A 152 11.52 -4.75 -8.85
CA GLY A 152 11.90 -4.82 -7.44
C GLY A 152 12.30 -3.44 -6.90
N VAL A 153 12.07 -3.20 -5.62
CA VAL A 153 12.55 -2.00 -4.94
C VAL A 153 13.99 -2.24 -4.47
N ALA A 154 14.94 -1.44 -4.97
CA ALA A 154 16.30 -1.45 -4.46
C ALA A 154 16.37 -0.68 -3.12
N VAL A 155 16.90 -1.32 -2.08
CA VAL A 155 17.07 -0.71 -0.76
C VAL A 155 18.56 -0.54 -0.48
N ILE A 156 19.01 0.71 -0.34
CA ILE A 156 20.38 1.04 0.05
C ILE A 156 20.43 1.24 1.57
N ARG A 157 21.24 0.44 2.26
CA ARG A 157 21.47 0.55 3.70
C ARG A 157 22.80 1.24 3.97
N VAL A 158 22.75 2.48 4.44
CA VAL A 158 23.95 3.25 4.81
C VAL A 158 24.36 2.90 6.23
N GLY A 159 25.58 2.39 6.39
CA GLY A 159 26.19 2.13 7.69
C GLY A 159 27.23 3.21 8.05
N ALA A 160 27.37 3.51 9.33
CA ALA A 160 28.43 4.36 9.86
C ALA A 160 28.78 3.97 11.31
N ALA A 161 29.91 4.46 11.82
CA ALA A 161 30.37 4.14 13.17
C ALA A 161 29.57 4.88 14.25
N THR A 162 29.03 6.07 13.93
CA THR A 162 28.19 6.87 14.84
C THR A 162 26.87 7.29 14.19
N GLU A 163 25.86 7.61 15.01
CA GLU A 163 24.54 8.06 14.51
C GLU A 163 24.64 9.35 13.68
N THR A 164 25.52 10.27 14.08
CA THR A 164 25.73 11.55 13.38
C THR A 164 26.28 11.31 11.97
N GLU A 165 27.31 10.48 11.84
CA GLU A 165 27.90 10.12 10.54
C GLU A 165 26.89 9.34 9.67
N MET A 166 26.08 8.47 10.28
CA MET A 166 25.05 7.73 9.55
C MET A 166 24.04 8.69 8.92
N LYS A 167 23.58 9.71 9.66
CA LYS A 167 22.65 10.72 9.17
C LYS A 167 23.28 11.54 8.04
N GLU A 168 24.52 11.97 8.19
CA GLU A 168 25.23 12.74 7.18
C GLU A 168 25.46 11.93 5.88
N ALA A 169 25.95 10.71 6.00
CA ALA A 169 26.17 9.82 4.86
C ALA A 169 24.86 9.45 4.16
N LYS A 170 23.78 9.25 4.93
CA LYS A 170 22.44 9.04 4.39
C LYS A 170 21.96 10.24 3.59
N LEU A 171 22.08 11.46 4.12
CA LEU A 171 21.69 12.69 3.42
C LEU A 171 22.48 12.85 2.12
N ARG A 172 23.80 12.64 2.14
CA ARG A 172 24.63 12.68 0.92
C ARG A 172 24.19 11.67 -0.14
N MET A 173 23.77 10.47 0.27
CA MET A 173 23.22 9.48 -0.67
C MET A 173 21.84 9.87 -1.20
N GLU A 174 20.97 10.41 -0.35
CA GLU A 174 19.66 10.91 -0.78
C GLU A 174 19.83 12.06 -1.80
N ASP A 175 20.75 12.99 -1.57
CA ASP A 175 21.07 14.07 -2.50
C ASP A 175 21.62 13.54 -3.83
N ALA A 176 22.53 12.57 -3.79
CA ALA A 176 23.09 11.95 -5.00
C ALA A 176 22.06 11.18 -5.83
N LEU A 177 21.02 10.63 -5.21
CA LEU A 177 19.94 9.94 -5.92
C LEU A 177 18.96 10.91 -6.59
N ASN A 178 18.83 12.13 -6.06
CA ASN A 178 17.90 13.14 -6.55
C ASN A 178 18.49 14.07 -7.63
N ALA A 179 19.82 14.04 -7.82
CA ALA A 179 20.56 14.82 -8.82
C ALA A 179 20.55 14.15 -10.20
#